data_AF-A0A1S2FCG7-F1
#
_entry.id   AF-A0A1S2FCG7-F1
#
_cell.length_a   1.000
_cell.length_b   1.000
_cell.length_c   1.000
_cell.angle_alpha   90.00
_cell.angle_beta   90.00
_cell.angle_gamma   90.00
#
_symmetry.space_group_name_H-M   'P 1'
#
loop_
_entity.id
_entity.type
_entity.pdbx_description
1 polymer ?
#
loop_
_entity_poly.entity_id
_entity_poly.type
_entity_poly.pdbx_seq_one_letter_code
_entity_poly.pdbx_strand_id
1 'polypeptide(L)'
;MAIKHEAELYAPLKAFFELNGYEVKGEVRNCDLVGMKEGADEPLIVELKKTFNLALLLQGIERLKLTPYVYLAVEKSRAKKGAVNQRWAELTGLCGRLGLGLITVTFYKTKAPFVEVLCEPEIAVQKGRTAIRRKERLLYEFRERSGDYNTGGVTRAKLVTAYREKTLRVAAAMNAAEVEQRSSRELQEGHELQEVTPAALPGISPAAVRDRSGVGSAADILQRNYYGWFRRVSRGRYVLTPAGVQALADYASVLKS
;
A
#
# COMPACT_ATOMS: atom_id res chain seq x y z
N MET A 1 1.83 -30.23 -5.57
CA MET A 1 1.77 -30.53 -4.13
C MET A 1 2.78 -29.63 -3.45
N ALA A 2 2.64 -29.38 -2.15
CA ALA A 2 3.73 -28.75 -1.40
C ALA A 2 4.89 -29.74 -1.30
N ILE A 3 6.13 -29.25 -1.44
CA ILE A 3 7.31 -30.09 -1.26
C ILE A 3 7.50 -30.40 0.23
N LYS A 4 8.06 -31.58 0.51
CA LYS A 4 8.42 -32.00 1.86
C LYS A 4 9.84 -31.53 2.21
N HIS A 5 10.79 -31.66 1.29
CA HIS A 5 12.20 -31.33 1.49
C HIS A 5 12.72 -30.33 0.44
N GLU A 6 13.69 -29.51 0.83
CA GLU A 6 14.32 -28.50 -0.06
C GLU A 6 15.03 -29.15 -1.25
N ALA A 7 15.62 -30.33 -1.05
CA ALA A 7 16.27 -31.12 -2.09
C ALA A 7 15.35 -31.47 -3.27
N GLU A 8 14.02 -31.43 -3.10
CA GLU A 8 13.08 -31.63 -4.21
C GLU A 8 13.17 -30.52 -5.27
N LEU A 9 13.66 -29.33 -4.91
CA LEU A 9 13.90 -28.22 -5.84
C LEU A 9 15.10 -28.48 -6.75
N TYR A 10 16.07 -29.29 -6.31
CA TYR A 10 17.33 -29.48 -7.01
C TYR A 10 17.14 -30.12 -8.40
N ALA A 11 16.43 -31.24 -8.49
CA ALA A 11 16.31 -31.98 -9.75
C ALA A 11 15.64 -31.17 -10.88
N PRO A 12 14.52 -30.45 -10.65
CA PRO A 12 13.93 -29.56 -11.66
C PRO A 12 14.84 -28.42 -12.10
N LEU A 13 15.57 -27.81 -11.16
CA LEU A 13 16.47 -26.69 -11.47
C LEU A 13 17.71 -27.16 -12.22
N LYS A 14 18.30 -28.29 -11.82
CA LYS A 14 19.38 -28.94 -12.56
C LYS A 14 18.98 -29.19 -14.01
N ALA A 15 17.84 -29.85 -14.23
CA ALA A 15 17.34 -30.11 -15.59
C ALA A 15 17.10 -28.82 -16.38
N PHE A 16 16.54 -27.79 -15.75
CA PHE A 16 16.33 -26.48 -16.37
C PHE A 16 17.66 -25.84 -16.82
N PHE A 17 18.66 -25.78 -15.96
CA PHE A 17 19.95 -25.17 -16.31
C PHE A 17 20.77 -26.02 -17.29
N GLU A 18 20.73 -27.35 -17.19
CA GLU A 18 21.38 -28.24 -18.17
C GLU A 18 20.81 -28.07 -19.58
N LEU A 19 19.49 -27.93 -19.71
CA LEU A 19 18.84 -27.61 -20.99
C LEU A 19 19.24 -26.22 -21.52
N ASN A 20 19.71 -25.33 -20.65
CA ASN A 20 20.23 -23.99 -21.01
C ASN A 20 21.77 -23.97 -21.18
N GLY A 21 22.39 -25.16 -21.30
CA GLY A 21 23.81 -25.32 -21.64
C GLY A 21 24.77 -25.24 -20.46
N TYR A 22 24.30 -25.37 -19.23
CA TYR A 22 25.16 -25.43 -18.04
C TYR A 22 25.52 -26.87 -17.68
N GLU A 23 26.77 -27.14 -17.32
CA GLU A 23 27.13 -28.29 -16.49
C GLU A 23 26.81 -27.94 -15.03
N VAL A 24 25.96 -28.74 -14.37
CA VAL A 24 25.43 -28.42 -13.04
C VAL A 24 25.86 -29.45 -12.00
N LYS A 25 26.38 -28.96 -10.86
CA LYS A 25 26.76 -29.75 -9.68
C LYS A 25 26.11 -29.18 -8.42
N GLY A 26 25.72 -30.06 -7.50
CA GLY A 26 25.13 -29.69 -6.21
C GLY A 26 26.16 -29.66 -5.08
N GLU A 27 25.86 -28.91 -4.02
CA GLU A 27 26.63 -28.87 -2.76
C GLU A 27 28.12 -28.50 -2.94
N VAL A 28 28.41 -27.59 -3.87
CA VAL A 28 29.78 -27.13 -4.14
C VAL A 28 30.11 -25.95 -3.23
N ARG A 29 31.10 -26.11 -2.33
CA ARG A 29 31.51 -25.08 -1.37
C ARG A 29 30.33 -24.46 -0.60
N ASN A 30 29.40 -25.30 -0.15
CA ASN A 30 28.17 -24.93 0.54
C ASN A 30 27.18 -24.11 -0.30
N CYS A 31 27.30 -24.11 -1.63
CA CYS A 31 26.26 -23.62 -2.53
C CYS A 31 25.38 -24.80 -2.95
N ASP A 32 24.06 -24.65 -2.84
CA ASP A 32 23.14 -25.75 -3.12
C ASP A 32 23.24 -26.24 -4.57
N LEU A 33 23.42 -25.32 -5.54
CA LEU A 33 23.61 -25.62 -6.95
C LEU A 33 24.58 -24.62 -7.59
N VAL A 34 25.57 -25.15 -8.31
CA VAL A 34 26.54 -24.38 -9.12
C VAL A 34 26.51 -24.88 -10.56
N GLY A 35 26.42 -23.95 -11.51
CA GLY A 35 26.42 -24.22 -12.94
C GLY A 35 27.59 -23.54 -13.66
N MET A 36 28.21 -24.21 -14.62
CA MET A 36 29.26 -23.64 -15.48
C MET A 36 28.87 -23.81 -16.95
N LYS A 37 29.08 -22.78 -17.77
CA LYS A 37 29.04 -22.91 -19.23
C LYS A 37 30.45 -23.21 -19.76
N GLU A 38 30.53 -23.97 -20.84
CA GLU A 38 31.80 -24.19 -21.52
C GLU A 38 32.40 -22.85 -21.97
N GLY A 39 33.66 -22.60 -21.59
CA GLY A 39 34.37 -21.36 -21.89
C GLY A 39 33.92 -20.12 -21.11
N ALA A 40 33.05 -20.26 -20.11
CA ALA A 40 32.70 -19.15 -19.21
C ALA A 40 33.63 -19.08 -18.00
N ASP A 41 34.03 -17.87 -17.62
CA ASP A 41 34.89 -17.63 -16.45
C ASP A 41 34.10 -17.48 -15.14
N GLU A 42 32.81 -17.19 -15.23
CA GLU A 42 31.93 -16.91 -14.10
C GLU A 42 30.93 -18.06 -13.87
N PRO A 43 30.83 -18.60 -12.63
CA PRO A 43 29.82 -19.61 -12.31
C PRO A 43 28.44 -18.99 -12.16
N LEU A 44 27.40 -19.78 -12.42
CA LEU A 44 26.04 -19.52 -11.94
C LEU A 44 25.86 -20.20 -10.58
N ILE A 45 25.27 -19.50 -9.62
CA ILE A 45 24.96 -20.03 -8.29
C ILE A 45 23.46 -19.93 -8.02
N VAL A 46 22.89 -20.99 -7.43
CA VAL A 46 21.48 -21.00 -7.00
C VAL A 46 21.39 -21.48 -5.56
N GLU A 47 20.78 -20.67 -4.69
CA GLU A 47 20.44 -21.03 -3.31
C GLU A 47 18.97 -21.45 -3.24
N LEU A 48 18.67 -22.52 -2.50
CA LEU A 48 17.39 -23.21 -2.47
C LEU A 48 16.73 -23.11 -1.08
N LYS A 49 15.48 -22.68 -1.02
CA LYS A 49 14.64 -22.85 0.18
C LYS A 49 13.19 -23.19 -0.16
N LYS A 50 12.49 -23.88 0.74
CA LYS A 50 11.06 -24.18 0.52
C LYS A 50 10.24 -22.92 0.30
N THR A 51 10.51 -21.89 1.08
CA THR A 51 9.85 -20.59 1.04
C THR A 51 10.88 -19.48 1.03
N PHE A 52 10.51 -18.34 0.44
CA PHE A 52 11.35 -17.17 0.50
C PHE A 52 11.41 -16.65 1.94
N ASN A 53 12.62 -16.49 2.48
CA ASN A 53 12.87 -16.01 3.83
C ASN A 53 14.16 -15.17 3.88
N LEU A 54 14.43 -14.55 5.03
CA LEU A 54 15.62 -13.69 5.18
C LEU A 54 16.93 -14.46 5.07
N ALA A 55 17.01 -15.70 5.53
CA ALA A 55 18.22 -16.51 5.43
C ALA A 55 18.60 -16.77 3.98
N LEU A 56 17.64 -17.17 3.14
CA LEU A 56 17.84 -17.35 1.69
C LEU A 56 18.36 -16.06 1.03
N LEU A 57 17.75 -14.92 1.38
CA LEU A 57 18.16 -13.63 0.84
C LEU A 57 19.60 -13.28 1.21
N LEU A 58 19.97 -13.46 2.48
CA LEU A 58 21.33 -13.18 2.96
C LEU A 58 22.36 -14.12 2.34
N GLN A 59 22.02 -15.40 2.16
CA GLN A 59 22.86 -16.35 1.42
C GLN A 59 23.11 -15.85 -0.01
N GLY A 60 22.06 -15.47 -0.75
CA GLY A 60 22.21 -14.93 -2.11
C GLY A 60 23.09 -13.68 -2.17
N ILE A 61 22.90 -12.73 -1.25
CA ILE A 61 23.73 -11.52 -1.18
C ILE A 61 25.21 -11.88 -0.94
N GLU A 62 25.49 -12.87 -0.09
CA GLU A 62 26.87 -13.32 0.15
C GLU A 62 27.50 -13.94 -1.11
N ARG A 63 26.71 -14.66 -1.93
CA ARG A 63 27.19 -15.23 -3.20
C ARG A 63 27.50 -14.21 -4.27
N LEU A 64 26.93 -13.00 -4.21
CA LEU A 64 27.27 -11.92 -5.14
C LEU A 64 28.75 -11.50 -5.05
N LYS A 65 29.45 -11.85 -3.96
CA LYS A 65 30.90 -11.66 -3.85
C LYS A 65 31.70 -12.60 -4.76
N LEU A 66 31.08 -13.67 -5.23
CA LEU A 66 31.73 -14.72 -6.03
C LEU A 66 31.40 -14.62 -7.52
N THR A 67 30.18 -14.18 -7.85
CA THR A 67 29.68 -14.08 -9.24
C THR A 67 28.47 -13.14 -9.29
N PRO A 68 28.24 -12.41 -10.40
CA PRO A 68 26.99 -11.67 -10.60
C PRO A 68 25.79 -12.58 -10.93
N TYR A 69 26.00 -13.86 -11.28
CA TYR A 69 24.95 -14.78 -11.73
C TYR A 69 24.37 -15.60 -10.57
N VAL A 70 23.72 -14.91 -9.62
CA VAL A 70 23.13 -15.55 -8.42
C VAL A 70 21.61 -15.55 -8.49
N TYR A 71 21.01 -16.73 -8.32
CA TYR A 71 19.56 -16.90 -8.21
C TYR A 71 19.16 -17.40 -6.82
N LEU A 72 17.99 -16.95 -6.37
CA LEU A 72 17.27 -17.55 -5.25
C LEU A 72 16.13 -18.39 -5.82
N ALA A 73 16.00 -19.65 -5.40
CA ALA A 73 14.94 -20.52 -5.89
C ALA A 73 14.07 -21.08 -4.75
N VAL A 74 12.75 -20.99 -4.95
CA VAL A 74 11.76 -21.43 -3.95
C VAL A 74 10.58 -22.17 -4.55
N GLU A 75 9.83 -22.89 -3.72
CA GLU A 75 8.56 -23.49 -4.16
C GLU A 75 7.49 -22.40 -4.36
N LYS A 76 6.80 -22.43 -5.50
CA LYS A 76 5.54 -21.71 -5.70
C LYS A 76 4.36 -22.59 -5.32
N SER A 77 4.10 -22.65 -4.01
CA SER A 77 2.98 -23.43 -3.49
C SER A 77 1.64 -22.89 -3.98
N ARG A 78 0.80 -23.79 -4.50
CA ARG A 78 -0.57 -23.48 -4.95
C ARG A 78 -1.63 -23.67 -3.87
N ALA A 79 -1.25 -24.17 -2.69
CA ALA A 79 -2.18 -24.42 -1.60
C ALA A 79 -2.63 -23.10 -0.96
N LYS A 80 -3.88 -22.70 -1.19
CA LYS A 80 -4.50 -21.51 -0.57
C LYS A 80 -4.76 -21.75 0.92
N LYS A 81 -3.77 -21.52 1.81
CA LYS A 81 -4.02 -21.32 3.24
C LYS A 81 -3.04 -20.31 3.85
N GLY A 82 -3.57 -19.16 4.30
CA GLY A 82 -2.92 -18.23 5.23
C GLY A 82 -2.17 -17.05 4.60
N ALA A 83 -2.04 -15.97 5.37
CA ALA A 83 -1.79 -14.56 5.02
C ALA A 83 -0.50 -14.19 4.25
N VAL A 84 0.22 -15.14 3.64
CA VAL A 84 1.40 -14.87 2.84
C VAL A 84 1.24 -15.53 1.47
N ASN A 85 0.26 -15.04 0.70
CA ASN A 85 0.43 -15.04 -0.75
C ASN A 85 1.71 -14.26 -1.00
N GLN A 86 2.82 -14.95 -1.24
CA GLN A 86 4.11 -14.32 -1.49
C GLN A 86 3.86 -13.20 -2.51
N ARG A 87 4.15 -11.95 -2.11
CA ARG A 87 3.94 -10.75 -2.93
C ARG A 87 4.99 -10.82 -4.03
N TRP A 88 4.79 -11.72 -4.99
CA TRP A 88 5.81 -12.13 -5.95
C TRP A 88 6.39 -10.90 -6.66
N ALA A 89 5.55 -9.96 -7.07
CA ALA A 89 5.98 -8.69 -7.66
C ALA A 89 6.94 -7.87 -6.75
N GLU A 90 6.76 -7.92 -5.43
CA GLU A 90 7.65 -7.23 -4.47
C GLU A 90 8.91 -8.02 -4.20
N LEU A 91 8.84 -9.34 -4.13
CA LEU A 91 10.03 -10.19 -4.01
C LEU A 91 10.90 -10.09 -5.26
N THR A 92 10.29 -10.15 -6.45
CA THR A 92 10.93 -9.89 -7.74
C THR A 92 11.56 -8.49 -7.75
N GLY A 93 10.82 -7.47 -7.32
CA GLY A 93 11.34 -6.10 -7.24
C GLY A 93 12.46 -5.91 -6.21
N LEU A 94 12.47 -6.67 -5.12
CA LEU A 94 13.55 -6.68 -4.13
C LEU A 94 14.79 -7.36 -4.69
N CYS A 95 14.66 -8.57 -5.25
CA CYS A 95 15.77 -9.33 -5.81
C CYS A 95 16.44 -8.55 -6.96
N GLY A 96 15.66 -8.02 -7.90
CA GLY A 96 16.20 -7.21 -9.00
C GLY A 96 16.97 -5.98 -8.51
N ARG A 97 16.47 -5.27 -7.49
CA ARG A 97 17.20 -4.12 -6.90
C ARG A 97 18.52 -4.50 -6.24
N LEU A 98 18.65 -5.73 -5.78
CA LEU A 98 19.83 -6.29 -5.15
C LEU A 98 20.76 -6.99 -6.15
N GLY A 99 20.41 -7.04 -7.44
CA GLY A 99 21.18 -7.76 -8.46
C GLY A 99 21.01 -9.28 -8.41
N LEU A 100 19.97 -9.78 -7.73
CA LEU A 100 19.67 -11.21 -7.60
C LEU A 100 18.59 -11.65 -8.58
N GLY A 101 18.76 -12.83 -9.15
CA GLY A 101 17.68 -13.53 -9.85
C GLY A 101 16.71 -14.21 -8.87
N LEU A 102 15.46 -14.39 -9.28
CA LEU A 102 14.45 -15.09 -8.51
C LEU A 102 13.77 -16.14 -9.38
N ILE A 103 13.82 -17.40 -8.97
CA ILE A 103 13.21 -18.55 -9.64
C ILE A 103 12.16 -19.15 -8.72
N THR A 104 11.08 -19.64 -9.32
CA THR A 104 10.11 -20.46 -8.61
C THR A 104 9.88 -21.79 -9.28
N VAL A 105 9.63 -22.82 -8.48
CA VAL A 105 9.29 -24.16 -8.96
C VAL A 105 7.88 -24.53 -8.50
N THR A 106 7.01 -24.84 -9.44
CA THR A 106 5.65 -25.32 -9.16
C THR A 106 5.59 -26.84 -9.33
N PHE A 107 5.27 -27.56 -8.27
CA PHE A 107 5.10 -29.02 -8.32
C PHE A 107 3.64 -29.41 -8.52
N TYR A 108 3.40 -30.35 -9.44
CA TYR A 108 2.07 -30.90 -9.74
C TYR A 108 1.97 -32.36 -9.27
N LYS A 109 0.75 -32.86 -9.11
CA LYS A 109 0.53 -34.28 -8.79
C LYS A 109 0.74 -35.19 -10.00
N THR A 110 0.41 -34.69 -11.19
CA THR A 110 0.22 -35.51 -12.40
C THR A 110 1.10 -35.09 -13.59
N LYS A 111 1.88 -34.01 -13.45
CA LYS A 111 2.76 -33.52 -14.52
C LYS A 111 4.11 -33.08 -13.95
N ALA A 112 5.09 -32.93 -14.84
CA ALA A 112 6.43 -32.50 -14.48
C ALA A 112 6.42 -31.14 -13.75
N PRO A 113 7.36 -30.90 -12.83
CA PRO A 113 7.55 -29.61 -12.19
C PRO A 113 7.77 -28.50 -13.23
N PHE A 114 7.25 -27.32 -12.96
CA PHE A 114 7.40 -26.16 -13.83
C PHE A 114 8.32 -25.13 -13.17
N VAL A 115 9.42 -24.80 -13.84
CA VAL A 115 10.37 -23.77 -13.41
C VAL A 115 10.02 -22.46 -14.09
N GLU A 116 9.88 -21.39 -13.30
CA GLU A 116 9.55 -20.05 -13.77
C GLU A 116 10.57 -19.05 -13.21
N VAL A 117 11.31 -18.39 -14.09
CA VAL A 117 12.21 -17.28 -13.72
C VAL A 117 11.38 -16.00 -13.61
N LEU A 118 11.29 -15.43 -12.40
CA LEU A 118 10.53 -14.21 -12.15
C LEU A 118 11.36 -12.94 -12.40
N CYS A 119 12.67 -13.00 -12.15
CA CYS A 119 13.63 -12.01 -12.61
C CYS A 119 15.00 -12.65 -12.83
N GLU A 120 15.72 -12.10 -13.81
CA GLU A 120 17.14 -12.39 -14.01
C GLU A 120 18.00 -11.56 -13.03
N PRO A 121 19.22 -12.01 -12.68
CA PRO A 121 20.20 -11.21 -11.96
C PRO A 121 20.51 -9.96 -12.80
N GLU A 122 20.11 -8.79 -12.31
CA GLU A 122 20.26 -7.53 -13.03
C GLU A 122 21.65 -6.94 -12.75
N ILE A 123 22.49 -6.82 -13.78
CA ILE A 123 23.72 -6.01 -13.71
C ILE A 123 23.27 -4.56 -13.51
N ALA A 124 23.50 -4.04 -12.31
CA ALA A 124 22.79 -2.90 -11.74
C ALA A 124 22.64 -1.67 -12.67
N VAL A 125 21.41 -1.38 -13.10
CA VAL A 125 21.01 -0.04 -13.59
C VAL A 125 19.62 0.30 -13.06
N GLN A 126 19.53 0.97 -11.90
CA GLN A 126 18.24 1.30 -11.28
C GLN A 126 17.52 2.51 -11.93
N LYS A 127 16.20 2.39 -12.15
CA LYS A 127 15.29 3.44 -12.67
C LYS A 127 14.48 4.14 -11.56
N GLY A 128 14.52 5.48 -11.55
CA GLY A 128 14.08 6.34 -10.43
C GLY A 128 12.73 7.07 -10.51
N ARG A 129 11.80 6.79 -11.44
CA ARG A 129 10.58 7.63 -11.61
C ARG A 129 9.44 7.39 -10.60
N THR A 130 9.20 6.15 -10.15
CA THR A 130 8.09 5.84 -9.22
C THR A 130 8.38 6.28 -7.79
N ALA A 131 9.66 6.26 -7.38
CA ALA A 131 10.10 6.69 -6.06
C ALA A 131 9.85 8.19 -5.84
N ILE A 132 10.04 9.02 -6.88
CA ILE A 132 9.82 10.47 -6.84
C ILE A 132 8.35 10.80 -6.50
N ARG A 133 7.39 10.20 -7.21
CA ARG A 133 5.95 10.45 -6.95
C ARG A 133 5.48 10.01 -5.56
N ARG A 134 6.04 8.91 -5.02
CA ARG A 134 5.74 8.45 -3.66
C ARG A 134 6.30 9.42 -2.61
N LYS A 135 7.51 9.95 -2.84
CA LYS A 135 8.13 10.98 -2.01
C LYS A 135 7.30 12.27 -2.01
N GLU A 136 6.84 12.75 -3.16
CA GLU A 136 6.00 13.96 -3.25
C GLU A 136 4.71 13.82 -2.45
N ARG A 137 4.02 12.68 -2.53
CA ARG A 137 2.80 12.42 -1.73
C ARG A 137 3.08 12.40 -0.23
N LEU A 138 4.18 11.77 0.18
CA LEU A 138 4.61 11.75 1.57
C LEU A 138 4.90 13.16 2.09
N LEU A 139 5.62 13.97 1.30
CA LEU A 139 5.94 15.35 1.65
C LEU A 139 4.70 16.24 1.72
N TYR A 140 3.75 16.07 0.79
CA TYR A 140 2.47 16.76 0.83
C TYR A 140 1.69 16.40 2.09
N GLU A 141 1.57 15.11 2.40
CA GLU A 141 0.87 14.66 3.61
C GLU A 141 1.54 15.17 4.89
N PHE A 142 2.87 15.20 4.96
CA PHE A 142 3.58 15.72 6.13
C PHE A 142 3.38 17.22 6.32
N ARG A 143 3.48 18.02 5.24
CA ARG A 143 3.37 19.49 5.30
C ARG A 143 1.96 20.00 5.61
N GLU A 144 0.94 19.27 5.18
CA GLU A 144 -0.45 19.70 5.30
C GLU A 144 -1.12 19.30 6.62
N ARG A 145 -0.44 18.51 7.48
CA ARG A 145 -0.92 18.21 8.83
C ARG A 145 -0.57 19.35 9.76
N SER A 146 -1.52 19.82 10.57
CA SER A 146 -1.23 20.86 11.56
C SER A 146 -0.68 20.33 12.88
N GLY A 147 -0.66 19.01 13.08
CA GLY A 147 -0.15 18.39 14.29
C GLY A 147 0.11 16.88 14.18
N ASP A 148 0.64 16.30 15.26
CA ASP A 148 0.92 14.87 15.37
C ASP A 148 -0.21 14.13 16.10
N TYR A 149 -1.31 13.88 15.38
CA TYR A 149 -2.51 13.25 15.93
C TYR A 149 -2.48 11.71 15.87
N ASN A 150 -1.41 11.12 15.31
CA ASN A 150 -1.31 9.68 15.13
C ASN A 150 -0.15 9.12 15.94
N THR A 151 -0.43 8.24 16.88
CA THR A 151 0.63 7.47 17.54
C THR A 151 1.15 6.38 16.61
N GLY A 152 2.47 6.37 16.38
CA GLY A 152 3.14 5.36 15.55
C GLY A 152 2.95 3.93 16.10
N GLY A 153 2.85 2.94 15.20
CA GLY A 153 2.78 1.52 15.56
C GLY A 153 1.38 0.99 15.96
N VAL A 154 0.34 1.84 15.99
CA VAL A 154 -1.02 1.39 16.33
C VAL A 154 -1.72 0.79 15.11
N THR A 155 -2.06 -0.50 15.19
CA THR A 155 -2.91 -1.14 14.19
C THR A 155 -4.38 -0.92 14.49
N ARG A 156 -5.20 -0.60 13.47
CA ARG A 156 -6.68 -0.44 13.51
C ARG A 156 -7.24 0.89 14.06
N ALA A 157 -6.40 1.84 14.45
CA ALA A 157 -6.86 3.21 14.74
C ALA A 157 -7.24 3.93 13.44
N LYS A 158 -8.31 4.74 13.46
CA LYS A 158 -8.71 5.58 12.32
C LYS A 158 -7.68 6.72 12.17
N LEU A 159 -6.66 6.52 11.33
CA LEU A 159 -5.58 7.49 11.09
C LEU A 159 -6.09 8.87 10.67
N VAL A 160 -5.70 9.92 11.38
CA VAL A 160 -5.98 11.32 11.01
C VAL A 160 -5.01 11.71 9.90
N THR A 161 -5.50 11.74 8.66
CA THR A 161 -4.73 12.20 7.49
C THR A 161 -4.96 13.70 7.27
N ALA A 162 -4.08 14.37 6.51
CA ALA A 162 -4.27 15.78 6.14
C ALA A 162 -5.62 16.02 5.43
N TYR A 163 -6.10 15.06 4.66
CA TYR A 163 -7.44 15.13 4.05
C TYR A 163 -8.56 15.07 5.10
N ARG A 164 -8.42 14.23 6.13
CA ARG A 164 -9.39 14.18 7.24
C ARG A 164 -9.40 15.46 8.05
N GLU A 165 -8.23 16.03 8.37
CA GLU A 165 -8.15 17.33 9.06
C GLU A 165 -8.85 18.44 8.28
N LYS A 166 -8.56 18.57 6.98
CA LYS A 166 -9.25 19.55 6.12
C LYS A 166 -10.75 19.30 6.07
N THR A 167 -11.18 18.04 6.01
CA THR A 167 -12.60 17.70 5.98
C THR A 167 -13.30 18.00 7.32
N LEU A 168 -12.61 17.82 8.45
CA LEU A 168 -13.09 18.21 9.77
C LEU A 168 -13.23 19.74 9.91
N ARG A 169 -12.25 20.52 9.43
CA ARG A 169 -12.35 21.99 9.41
C ARG A 169 -13.52 22.49 8.56
N VAL A 170 -13.72 21.88 7.39
CA VAL A 170 -14.89 22.14 6.53
C VAL A 170 -16.19 21.82 7.26
N ALA A 171 -16.27 20.67 7.94
CA ALA A 171 -17.45 20.28 8.71
C ALA A 171 -17.71 21.21 9.90
N ALA A 172 -16.67 21.65 10.62
CA ALA A 172 -16.79 22.57 11.74
C ALA A 172 -17.28 23.96 11.30
N ALA A 173 -16.70 24.52 10.23
CA ALA A 173 -17.11 25.81 9.67
C ALA A 173 -18.58 25.80 9.21
N MET A 174 -19.00 24.67 8.64
CA MET A 174 -20.37 24.47 8.20
C MET A 174 -21.35 24.30 9.35
N ASN A 175 -20.97 23.54 10.39
CA ASN A 175 -21.76 23.42 11.62
C ASN A 175 -21.98 24.78 12.30
N ALA A 176 -20.93 25.61 12.39
CA ALA A 176 -21.04 26.96 12.93
C ALA A 176 -22.03 27.82 12.14
N ALA A 177 -21.98 27.77 10.80
CA ALA A 177 -22.91 28.49 9.94
C ALA A 177 -24.37 27.98 10.08
N GLU A 178 -24.58 26.68 10.29
CA GLU A 178 -25.92 26.13 10.52
C GLU A 178 -26.48 26.55 11.87
N VAL A 179 -25.64 26.64 12.91
CA VAL A 179 -26.04 27.16 14.24
C VAL A 179 -26.43 28.63 14.13
N GLU A 180 -25.62 29.47 13.47
CA GLU A 180 -25.94 30.89 13.23
C GLU A 180 -27.28 31.07 12.47
N GLN A 181 -27.54 30.22 11.48
CA GLN A 181 -28.79 30.24 10.71
C GLN A 181 -30.01 29.86 11.56
N ARG A 182 -29.87 28.87 12.46
CA ARG A 182 -30.96 28.47 13.37
C ARG A 182 -31.27 29.58 14.37
N SER A 183 -30.25 30.14 15.03
CA SER A 183 -30.45 31.24 15.99
C SER A 183 -31.05 32.50 15.34
N SER A 184 -30.65 32.84 14.12
CA SER A 184 -31.22 33.98 13.39
C SER A 184 -32.70 33.77 13.03
N ARG A 185 -33.12 32.52 12.79
CA ARG A 185 -34.52 32.16 12.49
C ARG A 185 -35.39 32.12 13.74
N GLU A 186 -34.88 31.58 14.85
CA GLU A 186 -35.59 31.58 16.14
C GLU A 186 -35.95 32.99 16.60
N LEU A 187 -35.06 33.97 16.33
CA LEU A 187 -35.34 35.40 16.58
C LEU A 187 -36.40 36.00 15.63
N GLN A 188 -36.57 35.44 14.44
CA GLN A 188 -37.55 35.90 13.44
C GLN A 188 -38.91 35.21 13.61
N GLU A 189 -38.95 33.97 14.10
CA GLU A 189 -40.14 33.12 14.23
C GLU A 189 -40.79 33.18 15.64
N GLY A 190 -40.33 34.06 16.53
CA GLY A 190 -40.81 34.23 17.90
C GLY A 190 -42.27 34.69 18.07
N HIS A 191 -43.15 34.44 17.10
CA HIS A 191 -44.55 34.89 17.15
C HIS A 191 -45.55 34.00 16.38
N GLU A 192 -45.52 32.67 16.49
CA GLU A 192 -46.71 31.81 16.28
C GLU A 192 -46.49 30.36 16.75
N LEU A 193 -47.38 29.86 17.63
CA LEU A 193 -47.40 28.48 18.09
C LEU A 193 -48.08 27.58 17.05
N GLN A 194 -47.29 26.98 16.14
CA GLN A 194 -47.75 25.87 15.31
C GLN A 194 -46.68 24.79 15.26
N GLU A 195 -47.06 23.51 15.31
CA GLU A 195 -46.14 22.37 15.32
C GLU A 195 -45.16 22.43 14.13
N VAL A 196 -43.93 22.85 14.40
CA VAL A 196 -42.90 23.06 13.37
C VAL A 196 -42.27 21.72 13.02
N THR A 197 -42.57 21.18 11.84
CA THR A 197 -41.63 20.27 11.17
C THR A 197 -40.32 21.05 11.01
N PRO A 198 -39.15 20.54 11.46
CA PRO A 198 -37.92 21.33 11.46
C PRO A 198 -37.64 21.82 10.03
N ALA A 199 -37.82 23.12 9.81
CA ALA A 199 -37.74 23.72 8.50
C ALA A 199 -36.35 23.45 7.90
N ALA A 200 -36.32 22.94 6.66
CA ALA A 200 -35.08 22.57 6.01
C ALA A 200 -34.10 23.77 5.96
N LEU A 201 -32.87 23.55 6.41
CA LEU A 201 -31.81 24.56 6.33
C LEU A 201 -31.53 24.91 4.86
N PRO A 202 -31.33 26.19 4.52
CA PRO A 202 -31.08 26.64 3.14
C PRO A 202 -29.73 26.16 2.61
N GLY A 203 -28.84 25.72 3.50
CA GLY A 203 -27.51 25.24 3.20
C GLY A 203 -26.51 26.35 2.88
N ILE A 204 -25.24 26.00 2.94
CA ILE A 204 -24.11 26.91 2.69
C ILE A 204 -23.45 26.61 1.34
N SER A 205 -22.92 27.65 0.69
CA SER A 205 -22.21 27.51 -0.58
C SER A 205 -20.76 27.06 -0.38
N PRO A 206 -20.15 26.32 -1.32
CA PRO A 206 -18.73 25.96 -1.25
C PRO A 206 -17.78 27.15 -1.07
N ALA A 207 -18.10 28.31 -1.66
CA ALA A 207 -17.33 29.53 -1.49
C ALA A 207 -17.38 30.02 -0.05
N ALA A 208 -18.57 30.12 0.54
CA ALA A 208 -18.72 30.54 1.93
C ALA A 208 -18.08 29.56 2.92
N VAL A 209 -18.13 28.25 2.64
CA VAL A 209 -17.43 27.23 3.44
C VAL A 209 -15.91 27.37 3.33
N ARG A 210 -15.37 27.61 2.13
CA ARG A 210 -13.94 27.85 1.93
C ARG A 210 -13.48 29.05 2.74
N ASP A 211 -14.20 30.16 2.65
CA ASP A 211 -13.83 31.42 3.30
C ASP A 211 -13.88 31.29 4.83
N ARG A 212 -14.85 30.55 5.37
CA ARG A 212 -14.96 30.27 6.82
C ARG A 212 -13.94 29.24 7.33
N SER A 213 -13.65 28.20 6.56
CA SER A 213 -12.76 27.11 6.99
C SER A 213 -11.28 27.36 6.71
N GLY A 214 -10.95 28.32 5.84
CA GLY A 214 -9.61 28.51 5.29
C GLY A 214 -9.15 27.38 4.35
N VAL A 215 -10.01 26.40 4.06
CA VAL A 215 -9.66 25.24 3.23
C VAL A 215 -9.97 25.54 1.78
N GLY A 216 -8.93 25.89 1.00
CA GLY A 216 -9.05 26.20 -0.43
C GLY A 216 -9.77 25.14 -1.26
N SER A 217 -9.62 23.86 -0.90
CA SER A 217 -10.25 22.71 -1.56
C SER A 217 -11.64 22.35 -1.02
N ALA A 218 -12.34 23.25 -0.31
CA ALA A 218 -13.64 22.95 0.30
C ALA A 218 -14.67 22.44 -0.71
N ALA A 219 -14.70 23.00 -1.93
CA ALA A 219 -15.61 22.56 -2.98
C ALA A 219 -15.41 21.08 -3.36
N ASP A 220 -14.16 20.64 -3.55
CA ASP A 220 -13.83 19.25 -3.88
C ASP A 220 -14.19 18.29 -2.74
N ILE A 221 -13.97 18.71 -1.49
CA ILE A 221 -14.32 17.93 -0.31
C ILE A 221 -15.83 17.71 -0.24
N LEU A 222 -16.62 18.77 -0.42
CA LEU A 222 -18.09 18.70 -0.39
C LEU A 222 -18.65 17.86 -1.56
N GLN A 223 -18.05 17.95 -2.75
CA GLN A 223 -18.50 17.22 -3.93
C GLN A 223 -18.17 15.73 -3.86
N ARG A 224 -16.95 15.38 -3.44
CA ARG A 224 -16.51 13.97 -3.34
C ARG A 224 -17.14 13.27 -2.13
N ASN A 225 -17.39 14.01 -1.06
CA ASN A 225 -18.06 13.54 0.15
C ASN A 225 -17.58 12.17 0.66
N TYR A 226 -16.26 11.96 0.69
CA TYR A 226 -15.66 10.64 0.91
C TYR A 226 -16.11 9.96 2.22
N TYR A 227 -16.45 10.75 3.25
CA TYR A 227 -16.91 10.25 4.56
C TYR A 227 -18.44 10.28 4.74
N GLY A 228 -19.21 10.78 3.77
CA GLY A 228 -20.67 10.92 3.90
C GLY A 228 -21.12 12.01 4.88
N TRP A 229 -20.24 12.95 5.25
CA TRP A 229 -20.52 14.00 6.24
C TRP A 229 -21.37 15.15 5.69
N PHE A 230 -21.47 15.29 4.37
CA PHE A 230 -22.16 16.40 3.73
C PHE A 230 -23.33 15.92 2.88
N ARG A 231 -24.34 16.75 2.71
CA ARG A 231 -25.48 16.52 1.82
C ARG A 231 -25.79 17.76 1.03
N ARG A 232 -25.93 17.62 -0.29
CA ARG A 232 -26.37 18.72 -1.16
C ARG A 232 -27.89 18.86 -1.05
N VAL A 233 -28.37 20.04 -0.65
CA VAL A 233 -29.81 20.35 -0.50
C VAL A 233 -30.41 21.04 -1.72
N SER A 234 -29.59 21.81 -2.44
CA SER A 234 -29.97 22.42 -3.72
C SER A 234 -28.72 22.77 -4.54
N ARG A 235 -28.89 23.43 -5.69
CA ARG A 235 -27.76 23.72 -6.58
C ARG A 235 -26.70 24.58 -5.85
N GLY A 236 -25.59 23.95 -5.48
CA GLY A 236 -24.46 24.63 -4.83
C GLY A 236 -24.69 24.94 -3.35
N ARG A 237 -25.63 24.25 -2.68
CA ARG A 237 -25.95 24.42 -1.27
C ARG A 237 -25.82 23.09 -0.54
N TYR A 238 -25.10 23.08 0.58
CA TYR A 238 -24.79 21.88 1.36
C TYR A 238 -25.19 22.05 2.83
N VAL A 239 -25.60 20.95 3.46
CA VAL A 239 -25.87 20.82 4.90
C VAL A 239 -25.11 19.63 5.49
N LEU A 240 -24.82 19.67 6.78
CA LEU A 240 -24.09 18.63 7.49
C LEU A 240 -25.04 17.48 7.77
N THR A 241 -24.57 16.25 7.60
CA THR A 241 -25.35 15.05 7.94
C THR A 241 -25.21 14.75 9.43
N PRO A 242 -26.10 13.95 10.02
CA PRO A 242 -25.92 13.47 11.39
C PRO A 242 -24.57 12.77 11.61
N ALA A 243 -24.08 12.04 10.61
CA ALA A 243 -22.75 11.42 10.65
C ALA A 243 -21.61 12.45 10.66
N GLY A 244 -21.77 13.57 9.95
CA GLY A 244 -20.83 14.68 10.00
C GLY A 244 -20.81 15.37 11.36
N VAL A 245 -21.96 15.58 11.99
CA VAL A 245 -22.07 16.10 13.36
C VAL A 245 -21.38 15.16 14.34
N GLN A 246 -21.66 13.87 14.28
CA GLN A 246 -21.01 12.87 15.13
C GLN A 246 -19.49 12.87 14.97
N ALA A 247 -18.99 12.99 13.74
CA ALA A 247 -17.55 13.04 13.49
C ALA A 247 -16.87 14.25 14.15
N LEU A 248 -17.54 15.41 14.25
CA LEU A 248 -16.98 16.56 14.97
C LEU A 248 -16.78 16.25 16.47
N ALA A 249 -17.66 15.44 17.07
CA ALA A 249 -17.51 14.97 18.43
C ALA A 249 -16.37 13.93 18.54
N ASP A 250 -16.35 12.93 17.66
CA ASP A 250 -15.36 11.85 17.64
C ASP A 250 -13.91 12.37 17.48
N TYR A 251 -13.74 13.47 16.74
CA TYR A 251 -12.44 14.08 16.44
C TYR A 251 -12.26 15.47 17.09
N ALA A 252 -12.95 15.76 18.20
CA ALA A 252 -12.87 17.07 18.85
C ALA A 252 -11.44 17.47 19.25
N SER A 253 -10.57 16.51 19.59
CA SER A 253 -9.15 16.74 19.89
C SER A 253 -8.35 17.28 18.70
N VAL A 254 -8.75 16.95 17.47
CA VAL A 254 -8.10 17.39 16.23
C VAL A 254 -8.48 18.84 15.87
N LEU A 255 -9.64 19.32 16.35
CA LEU A 255 -10.16 20.67 16.04
C LEU A 255 -9.74 21.75 17.05
N LYS A 256 -9.24 21.37 18.22
CA LYS A 256 -8.87 22.29 19.32
C LYS A 256 -7.43 22.84 19.23
N SER A 257 -6.67 22.47 18.20
CA SER A 257 -5.26 22.82 18.00
C SER A 257 -5.07 23.63 16.73
#